data_AF-A0A0S6YYZ2-F1
#
_entry.id   AF-A0A0S6YYZ2-F1
#
_cell.length_a   1.000
_cell.length_b   1.000
_cell.length_c   1.000
_cell.angle_alpha   90.00
_cell.angle_beta   90.00
_cell.angle_gamma   90.00
#
_symmetry.space_group_name_H-M   'P 1'
#
loop_
_entity.id
_entity.type
_entity.pdbx_description
1 polymer ?
#
loop_
_entity_poly.entity_id
_entity_poly.type
_entity_poly.pdbx_seq_one_letter_code
_entity_poly.pdbx_strand_id
1 'polypeptide(L)'
;MFEFIESPLFERLVYDYLDDESYAAMQVALARWPEAGDLIPGSGGCRKLRWRLPGRGKRGGARVIYYVKLRDGRIWLLAIYGKGATDNIPAHLLKAWKEACVHEEAND
;
A
#
# COMPACT_ATOMS: atom_id res chain seq x y z
N MET A 1 12.42 -2.24 12.09
CA MET A 1 12.45 -1.33 10.92
C MET A 1 11.79 -2.08 9.78
N PHE A 2 10.91 -1.43 9.02
CA PHE A 2 10.24 -2.08 7.88
C PHE A 2 10.95 -1.75 6.57
N GLU A 3 11.12 -2.75 5.71
CA GLU A 3 11.47 -2.58 4.30
C GLU A 3 10.19 -2.37 3.48
N PHE A 4 10.17 -1.33 2.65
CA PHE A 4 9.07 -1.05 1.73
C PHE A 4 9.44 -1.53 0.33
N ILE A 5 8.58 -2.36 -0.25
CA ILE A 5 8.76 -2.96 -1.57
C ILE A 5 7.63 -2.45 -2.46
N GLU A 6 7.95 -1.75 -3.54
CA GLU A 6 6.97 -1.18 -4.45
C GLU A 6 6.67 -2.14 -5.59
N SER A 7 5.39 -2.30 -5.93
CA SER A 7 5.04 -2.92 -7.20
C SER A 7 5.36 -1.96 -8.35
N PRO A 8 5.61 -2.45 -9.58
CA PRO A 8 5.82 -1.58 -10.74
C PRO A 8 4.64 -0.63 -11.01
N LEU A 9 3.42 -1.04 -10.62
CA LEU A 9 2.24 -0.19 -10.74
C LEU A 9 2.25 0.94 -9.71
N PHE A 10 2.64 0.64 -8.47
CA PHE A 10 2.71 1.62 -7.39
C PHE A 10 3.80 2.66 -7.68
N GLU A 11 5.02 2.20 -7.99
CA GLU A 11 6.18 3.05 -8.27
C GLU A 11 5.88 4.07 -9.38
N ARG A 12 5.23 3.61 -10.46
CA ARG A 12 4.87 4.47 -11.59
C ARG A 12 3.83 5.55 -11.24
N LEU A 13 2.98 5.30 -10.26
CA LEU A 13 1.82 6.16 -9.96
C LEU A 13 1.98 6.99 -8.68
N VAL A 14 2.91 6.65 -7.79
CA VAL A 14 2.98 7.28 -6.45
C VAL A 14 3.08 8.80 -6.53
N TYR A 15 3.91 9.32 -7.43
CA TYR A 15 4.15 10.76 -7.59
C TYR A 15 3.02 11.52 -8.32
N ASP A 16 2.07 10.82 -8.92
CA ASP A 16 0.82 11.44 -9.39
C ASP A 16 -0.09 11.83 -8.22
N TYR A 17 0.08 11.18 -7.06
CA TYR A 17 -0.78 11.33 -5.89
C TYR A 17 -0.11 11.95 -4.67
N LEU A 18 1.18 11.65 -4.43
CA LEU A 18 1.94 12.06 -3.25
C LEU A 18 3.27 12.67 -3.70
N ASP A 19 3.65 13.82 -3.15
CA ASP A 19 5.03 14.30 -3.27
C ASP A 19 5.97 13.54 -2.32
N ASP A 20 7.28 13.74 -2.48
CA ASP A 20 8.33 13.04 -1.70
C ASP A 20 8.08 13.12 -0.19
N GLU A 21 7.73 14.31 0.32
CA GLU A 21 7.46 14.51 1.74
C GLU A 21 6.19 13.76 2.18
N SER A 22 5.13 13.77 1.36
CA SER A 22 3.89 13.03 1.67
C SER A 22 4.12 11.54 1.65
N TYR A 23 4.93 11.06 0.70
CA TYR A 23 5.24 9.65 0.57
C TYR A 23 6.10 9.18 1.75
N ALA A 24 7.14 9.92 2.12
CA ALA A 24 7.95 9.65 3.30
C ALA A 24 7.11 9.67 4.59
N ALA A 25 6.23 10.65 4.75
CA ALA A 25 5.32 10.71 5.92
C ALA A 25 4.39 9.49 5.99
N MET A 26 3.90 9.00 4.84
CA MET A 26 3.08 7.80 4.76
C MET A 26 3.88 6.56 5.16
N GLN A 27 5.10 6.40 4.65
CA GLN A 27 5.98 5.29 5.01
C GLN A 27 6.32 5.29 6.51
N VAL A 28 6.63 6.45 7.09
CA VAL A 28 6.87 6.58 8.55
C VAL A 28 5.63 6.17 9.36
N ALA A 29 4.44 6.62 8.93
CA ALA A 29 3.20 6.26 9.60
C ALA A 29 2.91 4.75 9.51
N LEU A 30 3.09 4.15 8.33
CA LEU A 30 2.92 2.70 8.13
C LEU A 30 3.96 1.87 8.90
N ALA A 31 5.20 2.33 8.99
CA ALA A 31 6.23 1.64 9.78
C ALA A 31 5.88 1.62 11.27
N ARG A 32 5.23 2.68 11.77
CA ARG A 32 4.75 2.76 13.16
C ARG A 32 3.46 2.00 13.39
N TRP A 33 2.56 1.99 12.40
CA TRP A 33 1.24 1.37 12.48
C TRP A 33 0.97 0.51 11.24
N PRO A 34 1.62 -0.66 11.11
CA PRO A 34 1.57 -1.47 9.89
C PRO A 34 0.19 -2.06 9.60
N GLU A 35 -0.73 -1.99 10.56
CA GLU A 35 -2.10 -2.49 10.43
C GLU A 35 -3.14 -1.38 10.29
N ALA A 36 -2.73 -0.11 10.15
CA ALA A 36 -3.61 1.06 10.09
C ALA A 36 -4.57 1.09 8.88
N GLY A 37 -4.41 0.17 7.93
CA GLY A 37 -5.30 0.01 6.79
C GLY A 37 -6.36 -1.05 7.06
N ASP A 38 -7.58 -0.79 6.58
CA ASP A 38 -8.70 -1.72 6.67
C ASP A 38 -8.35 -3.02 5.94
N LEU A 39 -8.46 -4.17 6.63
CA LEU A 39 -8.29 -5.48 5.98
C LEU A 39 -9.35 -5.64 4.89
N ILE A 40 -8.94 -6.12 3.71
CA ILE A 40 -9.85 -6.44 2.61
C ILE A 40 -10.14 -7.95 2.63
N PRO A 41 -11.35 -8.41 3.02
CA PRO A 41 -11.66 -9.83 3.07
C PRO A 41 -11.51 -10.51 1.71
N GLY A 42 -11.01 -11.75 1.71
CA GLY A 42 -10.80 -12.54 0.48
C GLY A 42 -9.58 -12.13 -0.35
N SER A 43 -8.84 -11.09 0.02
CA SER A 43 -7.64 -10.63 -0.72
C SER A 43 -6.35 -11.33 -0.34
N GLY A 44 -6.42 -12.33 0.56
CA GLY A 44 -5.23 -13.01 1.08
C GLY A 44 -4.35 -12.11 1.96
N GLY A 45 -4.94 -11.15 2.67
CA GLY A 45 -4.27 -10.32 3.68
C GLY A 45 -3.99 -8.87 3.28
N CYS A 46 -4.44 -8.41 2.10
CA CYS A 46 -4.23 -7.03 1.67
C CYS A 46 -5.04 -6.06 2.54
N ARG A 47 -4.48 -4.87 2.77
CA ARG A 47 -5.04 -3.78 3.56
C ARG A 47 -5.19 -2.52 2.71
N LYS A 48 -6.19 -1.69 3.04
CA LYS A 48 -6.46 -0.40 2.39
C LYS A 48 -6.19 0.75 3.35
N LEU A 49 -5.11 1.48 3.14
CA LEU A 49 -4.83 2.73 3.85
C LEU A 49 -5.54 3.89 3.14
N ARG A 50 -6.25 4.72 3.91
CA ARG A 50 -6.77 6.01 3.45
C ARG A 50 -5.82 7.10 3.92
N TRP A 51 -4.85 7.48 3.09
CA TRP A 51 -3.86 8.48 3.44
C TRP A 51 -4.37 9.89 3.16
N ARG A 52 -4.27 10.78 4.15
CA ARG A 52 -4.52 12.22 4.01
C ARG A 52 -3.63 13.02 4.93
N LEU A 53 -2.85 13.95 4.39
CA LEU A 53 -2.18 14.97 5.19
C LEU A 53 -3.06 16.20 5.36
N PRO A 54 -3.29 16.69 6.59
CA PRO A 54 -3.96 17.97 6.82
C PRO A 54 -3.24 19.11 6.09
N GLY A 55 -3.99 20.02 5.46
CA GLY A 55 -3.44 21.20 4.79
C GLY A 55 -2.84 20.96 3.40
N ARG A 56 -2.65 19.71 2.94
CA ARG A 56 -2.33 19.44 1.54
C ARG A 56 -3.60 19.31 0.71
N GLY A 57 -3.65 20.02 -0.43
CA GLY A 57 -4.76 20.02 -1.39
C GLY A 57 -4.94 18.68 -2.12
N LYS A 58 -5.34 18.68 -3.40
CA LYS A 58 -5.62 17.44 -4.17
C LYS A 58 -4.50 16.39 -4.15
N ARG A 59 -3.22 16.80 -3.98
CA ARG A 59 -2.03 15.95 -3.91
C ARG A 59 -1.68 15.44 -2.48
N GLY A 60 -2.58 15.62 -1.52
CA GLY A 60 -2.40 15.17 -0.14
C GLY A 60 -3.16 13.91 0.22
N GLY A 61 -4.00 13.37 -0.69
CA GLY A 61 -4.97 12.33 -0.37
C GLY A 61 -4.99 11.17 -1.36
N ALA A 62 -4.70 9.96 -0.89
CA ALA A 62 -4.66 8.75 -1.71
C ALA A 62 -5.20 7.53 -0.95
N ARG A 63 -5.58 6.50 -1.70
CA ARG A 63 -5.83 5.15 -1.18
C ARG A 63 -4.69 4.25 -1.61
N VAL A 64 -4.10 3.58 -0.63
CA VAL A 64 -2.98 2.66 -0.86
C VAL A 64 -3.40 1.26 -0.49
N ILE A 65 -3.25 0.34 -1.43
CA ILE A 65 -3.37 -1.09 -1.16
C ILE A 65 -1.98 -1.62 -0.84
N TYR A 66 -1.85 -2.29 0.29
CA TYR A 66 -0.59 -2.87 0.71
C TYR A 66 -0.79 -4.23 1.37
N TYR A 67 0.30 -4.99 1.49
CA TYR A 67 0.38 -6.21 2.29
C TYR A 67 1.53 -6.08 3.29
N VAL A 68 1.33 -6.56 4.51
CA VAL A 68 2.36 -6.52 5.56
C VAL A 68 2.66 -7.94 6.03
N LYS A 69 3.95 -8.28 6.08
CA LYS A 69 4.46 -9.50 6.72
C LYS A 69 5.31 -9.10 7.91
N LEU A 70 4.67 -9.04 9.08
CA LEU A 70 5.27 -8.53 10.32
C LEU A 70 6.54 -9.29 10.72
N ARG A 71 6.56 -10.62 10.55
CA ARG A 71 7.70 -11.47 10.90
C ARG A 71 8.96 -11.15 10.09
N ASP A 72 8.78 -10.77 8.82
CA ASP A 72 9.87 -10.47 7.89
C ASP A 72 10.23 -8.97 7.91
N GLY A 73 9.44 -8.15 8.62
CA GLY A 73 9.62 -6.70 8.62
C GLY A 73 9.43 -6.08 7.23
N ARG A 74 8.52 -6.62 6.40
CA ARG A 74 8.30 -6.15 5.02
C ARG A 74 6.88 -5.64 4.80
N ILE A 75 6.77 -4.54 4.04
CA ILE A 75 5.50 -3.96 3.57
C ILE A 75 5.57 -3.83 2.05
N TRP A 76 4.68 -4.53 1.34
CA TRP A 76 4.54 -4.42 -0.10
C TRP A 76 3.48 -3.39 -0.43
N LEU A 77 3.85 -2.35 -1.17
CA LEU A 77 2.96 -1.31 -1.68
C LEU A 77 2.47 -1.73 -3.07
N LEU A 78 1.23 -2.20 -3.15
CA LEU A 78 0.70 -2.89 -4.33
C LEU A 78 0.05 -1.95 -5.34
N ALA A 79 -0.73 -0.97 -4.85
CA ALA A 79 -1.43 -0.02 -5.72
C ALA A 79 -1.74 1.29 -4.98
N ILE A 80 -1.84 2.39 -5.74
CA ILE A 80 -2.25 3.70 -5.25
C ILE A 80 -3.28 4.31 -6.20
N TYR A 81 -4.31 4.95 -5.65
CA TYR A 81 -5.34 5.62 -6.43
C TYR A 81 -6.07 6.72 -5.65
N GLY A 82 -6.59 7.71 -6.37
CA GLY A 82 -7.33 8.84 -5.82
C GLY A 82 -8.79 8.55 -5.46
N LYS A 83 -9.47 9.54 -4.88
CA LYS A 83 -10.93 9.52 -4.67
C LYS A 83 -11.65 9.60 -6.03
N GLY A 84 -12.46 8.61 -6.39
CA GLY A 84 -13.23 8.57 -7.64
C GLY A 84 -12.68 7.64 -8.71
N ALA A 85 -11.43 7.19 -8.58
CA ALA A 85 -10.94 6.00 -9.29
C ALA A 85 -11.46 4.76 -8.53
N THR A 86 -12.13 3.86 -9.26
CA THR A 86 -12.73 2.57 -8.84
C THR A 86 -12.66 2.29 -7.33
N ASP A 87 -13.75 2.56 -6.60
CA ASP A 87 -13.76 2.49 -5.13
C ASP A 87 -13.49 1.08 -4.55
N ASN A 88 -13.66 0.02 -5.36
CA ASN A 88 -13.35 -1.36 -4.98
C ASN A 88 -12.65 -2.11 -6.12
N ILE A 89 -11.37 -2.43 -5.91
CA ILE A 89 -10.66 -3.45 -6.67
C ILE A 89 -11.13 -4.82 -6.13
N PRO A 90 -11.58 -5.75 -6.98
CA PRO A 90 -12.03 -7.06 -6.53
C PRO A 90 -10.96 -7.79 -5.72
N ALA A 91 -11.37 -8.41 -4.60
CA ALA A 91 -10.45 -9.04 -3.66
C ALA A 91 -9.57 -10.13 -4.32
N HIS A 92 -10.12 -10.89 -5.27
CA HIS A 92 -9.37 -11.92 -5.99
C HIS A 92 -8.23 -11.33 -6.85
N LEU A 93 -8.42 -10.15 -7.44
CA LEU A 93 -7.35 -9.46 -8.18
C LEU A 93 -6.25 -8.99 -7.23
N LEU A 94 -6.62 -8.44 -6.07
CA LEU A 94 -5.64 -8.05 -5.05
C LEU A 94 -4.84 -9.25 -4.54
N LYS A 95 -5.51 -10.40 -4.35
CA LYS A 95 -4.84 -11.65 -4.00
C LYS A 95 -3.81 -12.05 -5.06
N ALA A 96 -4.21 -12.05 -6.33
CA ALA A 96 -3.32 -12.40 -7.44
C ALA A 96 -2.13 -11.42 -7.57
N TRP A 97 -2.36 -10.11 -7.43
CA TRP A 97 -1.28 -9.12 -7.44
C TRP A 97 -0.31 -9.29 -6.27
N LYS A 98 -0.84 -9.55 -5.06
CA LYS A 98 -0.02 -9.87 -3.90
C LYS A 98 0.85 -11.09 -4.18
N GLU A 99 0.28 -12.19 -4.65
CA GLU A 99 1.02 -13.42 -4.97
C GLU A 99 2.08 -13.21 -6.06
N ALA A 100 1.82 -12.32 -7.03
CA ALA A 100 2.80 -11.98 -8.06
C ALA A 100 3.97 -11.12 -7.54
N CYS A 101 3.74 -10.27 -6.53
CA CYS A 101 4.77 -9.37 -5.98
C CYS A 101 5.50 -9.94 -4.76
N VAL A 102 4.83 -10.82 -4.01
CA VAL A 102 5.37 -11.45 -2.81
C VAL A 102 5.93 -12.81 -3.22
N HIS A 103 7.20 -12.82 -3.62
CA HIS A 103 7.94 -14.06 -3.71
C HIS A 103 8.21 -14.55 -2.29
N GLU A 104 7.70 -15.72 -1.94
CA GLU A 104 8.20 -16.43 -0.78
C GLU A 104 9.63 -16.86 -1.12
N GLU A 105 10.62 -16.27 -0.45
CA GLU A 105 11.85 -17.01 -0.17
C GLU A 105 11.39 -18.20 0.66
N ALA A 106 11.11 -19.31 -0.02
CA ALA A 106 11.00 -20.61 0.58
C ALA A 106 12.40 -20.93 1.15
N ASN A 107 12.68 -20.42 2.34
CA ASN A 107 13.79 -20.91 3.14
C ASN A 107 13.33 -22.20 3.79
N ASP A 108 13.92 -23.29 3.30
CA ASP A 108 14.29 -24.56 3.96
C ASP A 108 13.82 -24.77 5.42
#